data_AF-A0A520TT20-F1
#
_entry.id   AF-A0A520TT20-F1
#
_cell.length_a   1.000
_cell.length_b   1.000
_cell.length_c   1.000
_cell.angle_alpha   90.00
_cell.angle_beta   90.00
_cell.angle_gamma   90.00
#
_symmetry.space_group_name_H-M   'P 1'
#
loop_
_entity.id
_entity.type
_entity.pdbx_description
1 polymer ?
#
loop_
_entity_poly.entity_id
_entity_poly.type
_entity_poly.pdbx_seq_one_letter_code
_entity_poly.pdbx_strand_id
1 'polypeptide(L)' 'MSKEHILLVEDEPDLLQTLSFNFESEGYKVSKALNGKEAMKVL' A
#
# COMPACT_ATOMS: atom_id res chain seq x y z
N MET A 1 6.96 16.04 -11.36
CA MET A 1 6.98 14.56 -11.46
C MET A 1 5.84 14.04 -10.61
N SER A 2 4.90 13.26 -11.15
CA SER A 2 3.93 12.55 -10.29
C SER A 2 4.68 11.40 -9.62
N LYS A 3 4.57 11.27 -8.29
CA LYS A 3 5.16 10.12 -7.58
C LYS A 3 4.57 8.81 -8.09
N GLU A 4 5.39 7.77 -8.09
CA GLU A 4 5.06 6.42 -8.54
C GLU A 4 3.96 5.78 -7.67
N HIS A 5 3.35 4.72 -8.16
CA HIS A 5 2.34 3.94 -7.43
C HIS A 5 3.01 2.78 -6.69
N ILE A 6 2.70 2.65 -5.40
CA ILE A 6 3.16 1.58 -4.51
C ILE A 6 2.00 0.61 -4.23
N LEU A 7 2.25 -0.70 -4.39
CA LEU A 7 1.39 -1.75 -3.83
C LEU A 7 2.02 -2.23 -2.51
N LEU A 8 1.35 -1.99 -1.40
CA LEU A 8 1.76 -2.45 -0.08
C LEU A 8 1.05 -3.76 0.26
N VAL A 9 1.83 -4.77 0.64
CA VAL A 9 1.33 -6.09 1.06
C VAL A 9 1.87 -6.39 2.45
N GLU A 10 0.98 -6.48 3.42
CA GLU A 10 1.32 -6.61 4.85
C GLU A 10 0.17 -7.34 5.56
N ASP A 11 0.46 -8.34 6.39
CA ASP A 11 -0.56 -9.20 7.02
C ASP A 11 -1.10 -8.64 8.35
N GLU A 12 -0.40 -7.65 8.93
CA GLU A 12 -0.87 -6.89 10.09
C GLU A 12 -1.61 -5.60 9.68
N PRO A 13 -2.94 -5.48 9.92
CA PRO A 13 -3.75 -4.35 9.45
C PRO A 13 -3.30 -2.98 9.99
N ASP A 14 -2.89 -2.91 11.25
CA ASP A 14 -2.47 -1.66 11.90
C ASP A 14 -1.16 -1.13 11.30
N LEU A 15 -0.23 -2.04 10.98
CA LEU A 15 1.03 -1.70 10.32
C LEU A 15 0.78 -1.28 8.86
N LEU A 16 -0.04 -2.02 8.12
CA LEU A 16 -0.47 -1.69 6.75
C LEU A 16 -1.06 -0.28 6.68
N GLN A 17 -1.94 0.07 7.63
CA GLN A 17 -2.55 1.40 7.69
C GLN A 17 -1.51 2.49 8.00
N THR A 18 -0.63 2.26 8.96
CA THR A 18 0.42 3.22 9.35
C THR A 18 1.37 3.52 8.19
N LEU A 19 1.85 2.48 7.51
CA LEU A 19 2.75 2.63 6.37
C LEU A 19 2.03 3.31 5.19
N SER A 20 0.81 2.88 4.86
CA SER A 20 0.01 3.50 3.80
C SER A 20 -0.19 5.00 4.04
N PHE A 21 -0.51 5.39 5.28
CA PHE A 21 -0.68 6.80 5.64
C PHE A 21 0.62 7.60 5.43
N ASN A 22 1.76 7.06 5.85
CA ASN A 22 3.05 7.74 5.67
C ASN A 22 3.38 7.92 4.18
N PHE A 23 3.23 6.89 3.36
CA PHE A 23 3.49 6.99 1.91
C PHE A 23 2.49 7.92 1.20
N GLU A 24 1.22 7.87 1.56
CA GLU A 24 0.20 8.80 1.04
C GLU A 24 0.51 10.26 1.45
N SER A 25 0.97 10.50 2.68
CA SER A 25 1.35 11.83 3.15
C SER A 25 2.57 12.40 2.43
N GLU A 26 3.48 11.54 2.00
CA GLU A 26 4.59 11.88 1.12
C GLU A 26 4.11 12.15 -0.33
N GLY A 27 2.86 11.85 -0.67
CA GLY A 27 2.27 12.11 -1.98
C GLY A 27 2.38 10.95 -2.96
N TYR A 28 2.71 9.73 -2.49
CA TYR A 28 2.62 8.52 -3.31
C TYR A 28 1.16 8.07 -3.45
N LYS A 29 0.85 7.38 -4.55
CA LYS A 29 -0.40 6.62 -4.65
C LYS A 29 -0.14 5.23 -4.06
N VAL A 30 -1.05 4.74 -3.21
CA VAL A 30 -0.87 3.48 -2.51
C VAL A 30 -2.08 2.57 -2.71
N SER A 31 -1.84 1.35 -3.16
CA SER A 31 -2.79 0.23 -3.06
C SER A 31 -2.38 -0.67 -1.91
N LYS A 32 -3.35 -1.28 -1.25
CA LYS A 32 -3.17 -2.09 -0.03
C LYS A 32 -3.68 -3.50 -0.27
N ALA A 33 -3.01 -4.49 0.30
CA ALA A 33 -3.45 -5.88 0.34
C ALA A 33 -3.02 -6.53 1.66
N LEU A 34 -3.88 -7.35 2.26
CA LEU A 34 -3.58 -8.04 3.52
C LEU A 34 -2.81 -9.35 3.34
N ASN A 35 -2.62 -9.78 2.10
CA ASN A 35 -1.95 -11.02 1.76
C ASN A 35 -1.63 -11.07 0.27
N GLY A 36 -0.82 -12.06 -0.13
CA GLY A 36 -0.44 -12.25 -1.53
C GLY A 36 -1.64 -12.51 -2.46
N LYS A 37 -2.69 -13.23 -2.02
CA LYS A 37 -3.84 -13.51 -2.89
C LYS A 37 -4.63 -12.25 -3.22
N GLU A 38 -4.76 -11.33 -2.27
CA GLU A 38 -5.36 -10.01 -2.51
C GLU A 38 -4.47 -9.15 -3.40
N ALA A 39 -3.15 -9.12 -3.12
CA ALA A 39 -2.18 -8.37 -3.92
C ALA A 39 -2.24 -8.75 -5.40
N MET A 40 -2.35 -10.04 -5.70
CA MET A 40 -2.46 -10.55 -7.07
C MET A 40 -3.72 -10.10 -7.81
N LYS A 41 -4.78 -9.65 -7.11
CA LYS A 41 -6.01 -9.13 -7.75
C LYS A 41 -5.88 -7.65 -8.15
N VAL A 42 -4.90 -6.94 -7.60
CA VAL A 42 -4.67 -5.50 -7.79
C VAL A 42 -3.41 -5.20 -8.62
N LEU A 43 -2.66 -6.23 -9.01
CA LEU A 43 -1.67 -6.18 -10.09
C LEU A 43 -2.35 -6.01 -11.45
#